data_AF-A0A8T4FAC9-F1
#
_entry.id   AF-A0A8T4FAC9-F1
#
_cell.length_a   1.000
_cell.length_b   1.000
_cell.length_c   1.000
_cell.angle_alpha   90.00
_cell.angle_beta   90.00
_cell.angle_gamma   90.00
#
_symmetry.space_group_name_H-M   'P 1'
#
loop_
_entity.id
_entity.type
_entity.pdbx_description
1 polymer ?
#
loop_
_entity_poly.entity_id
_entity_poly.type
_entity_poly.pdbx_seq_one_letter_code
_entity_poly.pdbx_strand_id
1 'polypeptide(L)'
;MLFAGPGVSAGALSYTFVRKSLSAGTHTVSIQWFANNGTIKLADRAMTIFATPTSAADGGMTTSAWQGGPDTITNGAFTALSNIGGTFTTFSGGTNAEVTVGLQLYSTDHALLRVLLDGQPVDPSFVDLSSGVGQYRGQSYTFGVKNVRPGTHTVQVQIQAPQSPVYVADRTLAVTYTKRPGTDFAQPYRSMAPQTGSAPPVFVICYDAGRPDEGPPPTFASLRAIHEGSDGGRSVKGWFQENSAGQFTFSTPTYVGCADGNWLPAPEGRTGSWYWDVPQRYTLLLRDALSAADPWIDYPSLDRDGNHYLTRDEAVIEIVYPQSSFNSLLYTVTAAVDGENLAVPVIDVYTGPFSLNLARTRVGIIVHSVAHLVLGATDLHGPLATAPLDWSIMDNVLLSLHIDAFHKLKNGFVTPAVVETNKWTTSTITLKAVETSHEVTIIYDPARGNKEYFILENRWSGPGPRRTTTRPKPRAPCWSGTSSRTWRCRISSRRPEARTSPAETGAPRVCVLSTCSVLRTAPSH
;
A
#
# COMPACT_ATOMS: atom_id res chain seq x y z
N MET A 1 32.49 -23.74 -11.74
CA MET A 1 33.23 -24.82 -11.05
C MET A 1 32.96 -24.58 -9.58
N LEU A 2 32.23 -25.48 -8.89
CA LEU A 2 31.60 -25.12 -7.60
C LEU A 2 32.58 -24.71 -6.49
N PHE A 3 33.80 -25.27 -6.51
CA PHE A 3 34.88 -24.92 -5.59
C PHE A 3 36.23 -24.98 -6.32
N ALA A 4 36.84 -23.83 -6.57
CA ALA A 4 38.16 -23.71 -7.18
C ALA A 4 39.07 -22.90 -6.25
N GLY A 5 39.49 -23.52 -5.14
CA GLY A 5 40.42 -22.90 -4.21
C GLY A 5 40.99 -23.92 -3.21
N PRO A 6 42.27 -23.82 -2.82
CA PRO A 6 42.81 -24.60 -1.72
C PRO A 6 42.19 -24.13 -0.40
N GLY A 7 41.42 -25.00 0.26
CA GLY A 7 40.81 -24.75 1.58
C GLY A 7 39.42 -25.38 1.74
N VAL A 8 38.97 -25.54 2.99
CA VAL A 8 37.59 -25.96 3.28
C VAL A 8 36.66 -24.80 2.91
N SER A 9 35.97 -24.94 1.79
CA SER A 9 34.92 -24.01 1.38
C SER A 9 33.57 -24.57 1.84
N ALA A 10 32.85 -23.82 2.66
CA ALA A 10 31.51 -24.18 3.13
C ALA A 10 30.56 -23.01 2.88
N GLY A 11 29.36 -23.30 2.39
CA GLY A 11 28.33 -22.30 2.14
C GLY A 11 27.17 -22.83 1.31
N ALA A 12 26.06 -22.11 1.33
CA ALA A 12 24.97 -22.33 0.38
C ALA A 12 25.34 -21.68 -0.95
N LEU A 13 25.08 -22.39 -2.05
CA LEU A 13 25.25 -21.88 -3.40
C LEU A 13 23.92 -22.03 -4.14
N SER A 14 23.56 -21.04 -4.95
CA SER A 14 22.39 -21.11 -5.85
C SER A 14 22.86 -20.94 -7.29
N TYR A 15 22.41 -21.84 -8.16
CA TYR A 15 22.68 -21.79 -9.59
C TYR A 15 21.38 -22.00 -10.36
N THR A 16 21.21 -21.26 -11.44
CA THR A 16 20.11 -21.45 -12.37
C THR A 16 20.63 -22.09 -13.65
N PHE A 17 20.11 -23.27 -13.98
CA PHE A 17 20.35 -23.95 -15.25
C PHE A 17 19.12 -23.81 -16.14
N VAL A 18 19.32 -23.60 -17.44
CA VAL A 18 18.22 -23.48 -18.40
C VAL A 18 18.40 -24.41 -19.57
N ARG A 19 17.37 -25.22 -19.82
CA ARG A 19 17.20 -25.96 -21.05
C ARG A 19 16.16 -25.24 -21.92
N LYS A 20 16.62 -24.57 -22.98
CA LYS A 20 15.75 -23.90 -23.95
C LYS A 20 15.09 -24.93 -24.88
N SER A 21 13.94 -24.54 -25.45
CA SER A 21 13.21 -25.34 -26.46
C SER A 21 12.87 -26.75 -26.01
N LEU A 22 12.54 -26.90 -24.73
CA LEU A 22 12.04 -28.15 -24.17
C LEU A 22 10.67 -28.48 -24.80
N SER A 23 10.50 -29.67 -25.36
CA SER A 23 9.21 -30.10 -25.91
C SER A 23 8.17 -30.23 -24.80
N ALA A 24 6.89 -30.03 -25.12
CA ALA A 24 5.81 -30.32 -24.18
C ALA A 24 5.85 -31.80 -23.76
N GLY A 25 5.71 -32.08 -22.47
CA GLY A 25 5.73 -33.44 -21.94
C GLY A 25 6.24 -33.51 -20.50
N THR A 26 6.38 -34.75 -20.01
CA THR A 26 6.99 -35.05 -18.71
C THR A 26 8.51 -35.01 -18.85
N HIS A 27 9.18 -34.34 -17.92
CA HIS A 27 10.63 -34.23 -17.87
C HIS A 27 11.15 -34.67 -16.51
N THR A 28 12.32 -35.29 -16.49
CA THR A 28 13.03 -35.62 -15.26
C THR A 28 14.20 -34.66 -15.10
N VAL A 29 14.28 -33.99 -13.95
CA VAL A 29 15.40 -33.12 -13.59
C VAL A 29 16.13 -33.77 -12.41
N SER A 30 17.43 -33.97 -12.55
CA SER A 30 18.29 -34.53 -11.51
C SER A 30 19.48 -33.61 -11.27
N ILE A 31 19.87 -33.49 -10.00
CA ILE A 31 21.12 -32.82 -9.62
C ILE A 31 22.21 -33.87 -9.63
N GLN A 32 23.24 -33.65 -10.46
CA GLN A 32 24.44 -34.47 -10.51
C GLN A 32 25.64 -33.62 -10.12
N TRP A 33 26.64 -34.23 -9.49
CA TRP A 33 27.89 -33.58 -9.11
C TRP A 33 29.06 -34.50 -9.36
N PHE A 34 30.24 -33.90 -9.52
CA PHE A 34 31.50 -34.58 -9.74
C PHE A 34 32.57 -33.95 -8.86
N ALA A 35 33.33 -34.78 -8.15
CA ALA A 35 34.46 -34.35 -7.34
C ALA A 35 35.76 -34.68 -8.09
N ASN A 36 36.41 -33.66 -8.66
CA ASN A 36 37.70 -33.83 -9.30
C ASN A 36 38.81 -33.73 -8.24
N ASN A 37 39.07 -34.86 -7.56
CA ASN A 37 39.92 -35.01 -6.37
C ASN A 37 39.27 -34.52 -5.06
N GLY A 38 39.23 -35.40 -4.06
CA GLY A 38 38.68 -35.11 -2.72
C GLY A 38 37.25 -35.59 -2.50
N THR A 39 36.65 -35.18 -1.38
CA THR A 39 35.28 -35.54 -0.99
C THR A 39 34.41 -34.29 -0.94
N ILE A 40 33.31 -34.30 -1.70
CA ILE A 40 32.26 -33.28 -1.58
C ILE A 40 31.22 -33.78 -0.59
N LYS A 41 30.87 -32.94 0.39
CA LYS A 41 29.71 -33.15 1.27
C LYS A 41 28.64 -32.12 0.90
N LEU A 42 27.46 -32.61 0.52
CA LEU A 42 26.29 -31.79 0.20
C LEU A 42 25.24 -32.01 1.30
N ALA A 43 24.77 -30.92 1.90
CA ALA A 43 23.64 -30.90 2.82
C ALA A 43 22.58 -29.90 2.30
N ASP A 44 21.37 -29.97 2.84
CA ASP A 44 20.31 -28.95 2.67
C ASP A 44 20.06 -28.47 1.23
N ARG A 45 19.82 -29.45 0.34
CA ARG A 45 19.59 -29.19 -1.09
C ARG A 45 18.15 -28.75 -1.33
N ALA A 46 17.98 -27.56 -1.92
CA ALA A 46 16.72 -27.13 -2.50
C ALA A 46 16.83 -27.09 -4.03
N MET A 47 15.78 -27.52 -4.73
CA MET A 47 15.65 -27.39 -6.18
C MET A 47 14.30 -26.76 -6.48
N THR A 48 14.31 -25.65 -7.23
CA THR A 48 13.11 -25.04 -7.78
C THR A 48 13.16 -25.17 -9.29
N ILE A 49 12.08 -25.72 -9.87
CA ILE A 49 11.97 -25.91 -11.31
C ILE A 49 10.91 -24.94 -11.82
N PHE A 50 11.28 -24.13 -12.81
CA PHE A 50 10.36 -23.28 -13.55
C PHE A 50 10.22 -23.81 -14.97
N ALA A 51 8.98 -23.92 -15.44
CA ALA A 51 8.68 -24.18 -16.84
C ALA A 51 7.93 -22.96 -17.38
N THR A 52 8.59 -22.19 -18.25
CA THR A 52 7.98 -21.03 -18.89
C THR A 52 7.78 -21.30 -20.37
N PRO A 53 6.62 -20.95 -20.95
CA PRO A 53 6.43 -21.07 -22.38
C PRO A 53 7.42 -20.16 -23.13
N THR A 54 8.00 -20.65 -24.22
CA THR A 54 8.94 -19.90 -25.06
C THR A 54 8.30 -18.71 -25.79
N SER A 55 6.96 -18.60 -25.80
CA SER A 55 6.23 -17.66 -26.66
C SER A 55 4.88 -17.19 -26.11
N ALA A 56 4.77 -16.91 -24.80
CA ALA A 56 3.67 -16.03 -24.41
C ALA A 56 4.13 -14.60 -24.66
N ALA A 57 3.41 -13.85 -25.48
CA ALA A 57 3.60 -12.40 -25.67
C ALA A 57 3.72 -11.65 -24.32
N ASP A 58 3.22 -12.24 -23.23
CA ASP A 58 3.31 -11.67 -21.89
C ASP A 58 3.90 -12.65 -20.88
N GLY A 59 4.87 -13.51 -21.25
CA GLY A 59 5.56 -14.33 -20.26
C GLY A 59 6.73 -15.15 -20.80
N GLY A 60 7.80 -15.27 -20.01
CA GLY A 60 9.00 -16.00 -20.40
C GLY A 60 10.11 -15.96 -19.35
N MET A 61 11.26 -16.52 -19.74
CA MET A 61 12.48 -16.51 -18.93
C MET A 61 13.69 -16.24 -19.82
N THR A 62 14.54 -15.28 -19.43
CA THR A 62 15.88 -15.08 -20.01
C THR A 62 16.91 -15.43 -18.95
N THR A 63 18.01 -16.04 -19.34
CA THR A 63 19.11 -16.34 -18.41
C THR A 63 20.47 -16.14 -19.05
N SER A 64 21.43 -15.69 -18.27
CA SER A 64 22.86 -15.69 -18.60
C SER A 64 23.63 -16.31 -17.44
N ALA A 65 24.64 -17.11 -17.73
CA ALA A 65 25.57 -17.61 -16.74
C ALA A 65 26.98 -17.40 -17.24
N TRP A 66 27.88 -17.07 -16.32
CA TRP A 66 29.29 -16.88 -16.62
C TRP A 66 30.15 -17.56 -15.57
N GLN A 67 31.18 -18.25 -16.05
CA GLN A 67 32.18 -18.95 -15.25
C GLN A 67 33.56 -18.50 -15.73
N GLY A 68 34.38 -17.98 -14.83
CA GLY A 68 35.69 -17.41 -15.17
C GLY A 68 36.47 -16.93 -13.95
N GLY A 69 37.57 -16.20 -14.16
CA GLY A 69 38.34 -15.59 -13.07
C GLY A 69 37.54 -14.50 -12.33
N PRO A 70 37.86 -14.17 -11.07
CA PRO A 70 37.10 -13.16 -10.35
C PRO A 70 37.29 -11.75 -10.93
N ASP A 71 36.20 -11.00 -11.09
CA ASP A 71 36.25 -9.54 -11.25
C ASP A 71 36.69 -8.93 -9.91
N THR A 72 37.61 -7.97 -9.95
CA THR A 72 38.02 -7.20 -8.76
C THR A 72 37.38 -5.82 -8.80
N ILE A 73 36.62 -5.50 -7.75
CA ILE A 73 35.87 -4.24 -7.62
C ILE A 73 36.48 -3.46 -6.46
N THR A 74 37.16 -2.37 -6.77
CA THR A 74 37.87 -1.53 -5.78
C THR A 74 37.24 -0.16 -5.60
N ASN A 75 36.29 0.21 -6.45
CA ASN A 75 35.75 1.56 -6.51
C ASN A 75 34.52 1.65 -5.62
N GLY A 76 34.45 2.69 -4.79
CA GLY A 76 33.28 3.04 -4.00
C GLY A 76 32.07 3.49 -4.84
N ALA A 77 32.01 3.18 -6.13
CA ALA A 77 30.89 3.46 -7.03
C ALA A 77 30.39 2.15 -7.68
N PHE A 78 29.11 2.12 -8.02
CA PHE A 78 28.52 0.98 -8.73
C PHE A 78 29.20 0.74 -10.07
N THR A 79 29.72 -0.47 -10.24
CA THR A 79 30.42 -0.93 -11.44
C THR A 79 29.63 -2.07 -12.07
N ALA A 80 29.44 -2.01 -13.39
CA ALA A 80 28.80 -3.10 -14.13
C ALA A 80 29.65 -4.36 -14.05
N LEU A 81 29.03 -5.48 -13.66
CA LEU A 81 29.70 -6.77 -13.68
C LEU A 81 29.88 -7.23 -15.12
N SER A 82 31.09 -7.67 -15.46
CA SER A 82 31.38 -8.13 -16.81
C SER A 82 30.64 -9.45 -17.11
N ASN A 83 30.25 -9.64 -18.37
CA ASN A 83 29.70 -10.89 -18.89
C ASN A 83 28.42 -11.40 -18.19
N ILE A 84 27.70 -10.53 -17.48
CA ILE A 84 26.40 -10.82 -16.89
C ILE A 84 25.41 -9.70 -17.24
N GLY A 85 24.28 -10.09 -17.81
CA GLY A 85 23.32 -9.16 -18.39
C GLY A 85 22.45 -9.89 -19.39
N GLY A 86 21.36 -9.25 -19.82
CA GLY A 86 20.48 -9.86 -20.79
C GLY A 86 19.45 -8.91 -21.34
N THR A 87 18.71 -9.40 -22.32
CA THR A 87 17.55 -8.73 -22.87
C THR A 87 16.33 -9.64 -22.81
N PHE A 88 15.16 -9.04 -22.61
CA PHE A 88 13.87 -9.70 -22.77
C PHE A 88 12.89 -8.74 -23.44
N THR A 89 11.81 -9.26 -24.01
CA THR A 89 10.79 -8.45 -24.67
C THR A 89 9.44 -8.72 -24.06
N THR A 90 8.71 -7.65 -23.74
CA THR A 90 7.33 -7.70 -23.25
C THR A 90 6.42 -7.11 -24.32
N PHE A 91 5.19 -7.64 -24.48
CA PHE A 91 4.28 -7.18 -25.53
C PHE A 91 3.02 -6.48 -24.98
N SER A 92 2.68 -6.67 -23.70
CA SER A 92 1.61 -5.93 -23.02
C SER A 92 2.14 -5.02 -21.91
N GLY A 93 1.38 -3.95 -21.66
CA GLY A 93 1.63 -3.09 -20.51
C GLY A 93 1.17 -3.80 -19.24
N GLY A 94 1.94 -3.64 -18.17
CA GLY A 94 1.66 -4.38 -16.94
C GLY A 94 2.31 -5.77 -16.96
N THR A 95 3.50 -5.95 -17.51
CA THR A 95 4.29 -7.16 -17.24
C THR A 95 5.09 -6.95 -15.97
N ASN A 96 5.15 -7.94 -15.09
CA ASN A 96 6.13 -7.96 -14.01
C ASN A 96 7.34 -8.77 -14.46
N ALA A 97 8.52 -8.37 -14.00
CA ALA A 97 9.75 -9.12 -14.15
C ALA A 97 10.39 -9.34 -12.78
N GLU A 98 10.86 -10.55 -12.52
CA GLU A 98 11.71 -10.85 -11.38
C GLU A 98 13.11 -11.14 -11.91
N VAL A 99 14.11 -10.46 -11.35
CA VAL A 99 15.50 -10.56 -11.73
C VAL A 99 16.28 -11.20 -10.60
N THR A 100 16.52 -12.50 -10.70
CA THR A 100 17.38 -13.24 -9.77
C THR A 100 18.83 -13.15 -10.21
N VAL A 101 19.68 -12.64 -9.33
CA VAL A 101 21.13 -12.60 -9.50
C VAL A 101 21.75 -13.55 -8.49
N GLY A 102 22.49 -14.54 -8.98
CA GLY A 102 23.33 -15.42 -8.17
C GLY A 102 24.80 -15.10 -8.44
N LEU A 103 25.63 -15.08 -7.40
CA LEU A 103 27.05 -14.75 -7.52
C LEU A 103 27.91 -15.42 -6.44
N GLN A 104 29.17 -15.69 -6.77
CA GLN A 104 30.19 -16.10 -5.82
C GLN A 104 31.01 -14.89 -5.40
N LEU A 105 30.86 -14.48 -4.14
CA LEU A 105 31.38 -13.23 -3.58
C LEU A 105 32.48 -13.51 -2.56
N TYR A 106 33.61 -12.82 -2.66
CA TYR A 106 34.55 -12.64 -1.57
C TYR A 106 34.59 -11.16 -1.20
N SER A 107 34.38 -10.87 0.08
CA SER A 107 34.60 -9.54 0.66
C SER A 107 34.93 -9.69 2.14
N THR A 108 35.80 -8.83 2.65
CA THR A 108 36.03 -8.67 4.10
C THR A 108 35.01 -7.72 4.74
N ASP A 109 34.09 -7.20 3.93
CA ASP A 109 33.23 -6.06 4.24
C ASP A 109 31.88 -6.17 3.50
N HIS A 110 31.11 -5.10 3.45
CA HIS A 110 29.86 -4.95 2.69
C HIS A 110 30.09 -4.90 1.18
N ALA A 111 29.18 -5.51 0.42
CA ALA A 111 29.14 -5.41 -1.03
C ALA A 111 27.72 -5.07 -1.46
N LEU A 112 27.52 -3.94 -2.13
CA LEU A 112 26.18 -3.50 -2.51
C LEU A 112 25.87 -3.98 -3.92
N LEU A 113 24.87 -4.84 -4.07
CA LEU A 113 24.40 -5.36 -5.35
C LEU A 113 23.18 -4.58 -5.82
N ARG A 114 23.12 -4.22 -7.10
CA ARG A 114 21.88 -3.72 -7.73
C ARG A 114 21.68 -4.26 -9.13
N VAL A 115 20.43 -4.20 -9.58
CA VAL A 115 20.04 -4.46 -10.96
C VAL A 115 19.55 -3.17 -11.59
N LEU A 116 19.96 -2.90 -12.82
CA LEU A 116 19.37 -1.88 -13.67
C LEU A 116 18.47 -2.53 -14.71
N LEU A 117 17.25 -2.01 -14.86
CA LEU A 117 16.37 -2.27 -16.00
C LEU A 117 16.33 -1.00 -16.85
N ASP A 118 16.72 -1.08 -18.12
CA ASP A 118 16.77 0.06 -19.05
C ASP A 118 17.57 1.26 -18.49
N GLY A 119 18.68 0.94 -17.80
CA GLY A 119 19.56 1.92 -17.18
C GLY A 119 19.06 2.50 -15.85
N GLN A 120 17.87 2.11 -15.38
CA GLN A 120 17.29 2.57 -14.11
C GLN A 120 17.38 1.50 -13.02
N PRO A 121 17.79 1.83 -11.78
CA PRO A 121 17.80 0.89 -10.68
C PRO A 121 16.41 0.28 -10.43
N VAL A 122 16.38 -1.04 -10.23
CA VAL A 122 15.20 -1.78 -9.78
C VAL A 122 15.06 -1.65 -8.26
N ASP A 123 13.83 -1.71 -7.72
CA ASP A 123 13.57 -1.70 -6.28
C ASP A 123 13.76 -3.11 -5.64
N PRO A 124 14.44 -3.24 -4.47
CA PRO A 124 15.18 -2.19 -3.78
C PRO A 124 16.36 -1.70 -4.62
N SER A 125 16.62 -0.37 -4.58
CA SER A 125 17.64 0.28 -5.43
C SER A 125 19.04 -0.33 -5.32
N PHE A 126 19.32 -1.02 -4.21
CA PHE A 126 20.41 -1.96 -4.00
C PHE A 126 20.09 -2.87 -2.82
N VAL A 127 20.87 -3.94 -2.66
CA VAL A 127 20.89 -4.81 -1.48
C VAL A 127 22.30 -4.96 -0.98
N ASP A 128 22.46 -5.04 0.34
CA ASP A 128 23.74 -5.30 0.96
C ASP A 128 23.98 -6.81 1.09
N LEU A 129 25.02 -7.28 0.42
CA LEU A 129 25.52 -8.63 0.50
C LEU A 129 26.68 -8.67 1.50
N SER A 130 26.38 -8.52 2.78
CA SER A 130 27.38 -8.60 3.84
C SER A 130 27.98 -10.01 3.89
N SER A 131 29.29 -10.17 3.67
CA SER A 131 29.97 -11.45 3.87
C SER A 131 30.76 -11.52 5.17
N GLY A 132 31.28 -10.39 5.69
CA GLY A 132 31.97 -10.22 6.99
C GLY A 132 33.15 -11.18 7.28
N VAL A 133 33.43 -12.09 6.36
CA VAL A 133 34.32 -13.23 6.49
C VAL A 133 35.06 -13.30 5.17
N GLY A 134 36.38 -13.16 5.19
CA GLY A 134 37.27 -13.19 4.02
C GLY A 134 37.34 -14.57 3.37
N GLN A 135 36.22 -15.06 2.84
CA GLN A 135 36.02 -16.33 2.16
C GLN A 135 34.96 -16.17 1.08
N TYR A 136 35.09 -16.93 -0.02
CA TYR A 136 34.07 -16.94 -1.06
C TYR A 136 32.77 -17.59 -0.56
N ARG A 137 31.64 -16.92 -0.82
CA ARG A 137 30.28 -17.39 -0.51
C ARG A 137 29.38 -17.25 -1.72
N GLY A 138 28.45 -18.18 -1.89
CA GLY A 138 27.34 -18.01 -2.81
C GLY A 138 26.32 -17.07 -2.20
N GLN A 139 25.92 -16.06 -2.96
CA GLN A 139 24.85 -15.16 -2.60
C GLN A 139 23.84 -15.14 -3.75
N SER A 140 22.56 -14.99 -3.42
CA SER A 140 21.52 -14.81 -4.42
C SER A 140 20.47 -13.83 -3.91
N TYR A 141 19.98 -12.98 -4.80
CA TYR A 141 18.89 -12.06 -4.50
C TYR A 141 17.97 -11.93 -5.72
N THR A 142 16.67 -11.79 -5.47
CA THR A 142 15.66 -11.57 -6.51
C THR A 142 15.09 -10.17 -6.40
N PHE A 143 15.33 -9.35 -7.42
CA PHE A 143 14.76 -8.02 -7.56
C PHE A 143 13.41 -8.11 -8.29
N GLY A 144 12.42 -7.33 -7.86
CA GLY A 144 11.09 -7.31 -8.49
C GLY A 144 10.84 -6.02 -9.24
N VAL A 145 10.59 -6.09 -10.55
CA VAL A 145 10.09 -4.97 -11.36
C VAL A 145 8.63 -5.22 -11.70
N LYS A 146 7.79 -4.21 -11.49
CA LYS A 146 6.37 -4.28 -11.84
C LYS A 146 6.05 -3.31 -12.97
N ASN A 147 5.01 -3.64 -13.74
CA ASN A 147 4.51 -2.79 -14.82
C ASN A 147 5.57 -2.37 -15.85
N VAL A 148 6.46 -3.30 -16.18
CA VAL A 148 7.34 -3.20 -17.34
C VAL A 148 6.48 -2.86 -18.56
N ARG A 149 6.85 -1.80 -19.27
CA ARG A 149 6.15 -1.30 -20.46
C ARG A 149 6.38 -2.26 -21.62
N PRO A 150 5.48 -2.36 -22.61
CA PRO A 150 5.76 -3.11 -23.84
C PRO A 150 7.06 -2.63 -24.49
N GLY A 151 7.92 -3.56 -24.90
CA GLY A 151 9.18 -3.26 -25.56
C GLY A 151 10.27 -4.29 -25.28
N THR A 152 11.44 -4.06 -25.86
CA THR A 152 12.66 -4.79 -25.52
C THR A 152 13.36 -4.07 -24.38
N HIS A 153 13.70 -4.81 -23.33
CA HIS A 153 14.34 -4.30 -22.14
C HIS A 153 15.74 -4.86 -22.00
N THR A 154 16.62 -4.07 -21.41
CA THR A 154 17.99 -4.43 -21.06
C THR A 154 18.13 -4.58 -19.56
N VAL A 155 18.82 -5.63 -19.13
CA VAL A 155 19.12 -5.91 -17.73
C VAL A 155 20.63 -5.87 -17.53
N GLN A 156 21.09 -5.04 -16.61
CA GLN A 156 22.48 -4.92 -16.20
C GLN A 156 22.61 -5.18 -14.70
N VAL A 157 23.62 -5.95 -14.30
CA VAL A 157 23.95 -6.15 -12.88
C VAL A 157 25.14 -5.28 -12.52
N GLN A 158 25.04 -4.56 -11.40
CA GLN A 158 26.12 -3.73 -10.90
C GLN A 158 26.43 -4.07 -9.44
N ILE A 159 27.70 -3.91 -9.06
CA ILE A 159 28.14 -4.10 -7.67
C ILE A 159 29.02 -2.92 -7.25
N GLN A 160 28.99 -2.59 -5.97
CA GLN A 160 29.82 -1.56 -5.36
C GLN A 160 30.59 -2.16 -4.17
N ALA A 161 31.83 -1.69 -4.00
CA ALA A 161 32.72 -2.04 -2.91
C ALA A 161 33.01 -0.78 -2.08
N PRO A 162 32.16 -0.44 -1.08
CA PRO A 162 32.23 0.86 -0.42
C PRO A 162 33.52 1.13 0.36
N GLN A 163 34.09 0.08 0.97
CA GLN A 163 35.19 0.20 1.93
C GLN A 163 36.38 -0.72 1.58
N SER A 164 36.10 -1.98 1.25
CA SER A 164 37.13 -2.99 0.95
C SER A 164 36.93 -3.60 -0.45
N PRO A 165 37.99 -4.03 -1.15
CA PRO A 165 37.84 -4.70 -2.44
C PRO A 165 36.93 -5.92 -2.36
N VAL A 166 36.04 -6.02 -3.34
CA VAL A 166 35.12 -7.13 -3.52
C VAL A 166 35.56 -7.95 -4.73
N TYR A 167 35.60 -9.26 -4.61
CA TYR A 167 35.91 -10.17 -5.71
C TYR A 167 34.67 -10.98 -6.08
N VAL A 168 34.28 -10.92 -7.36
CA VAL A 168 33.07 -11.59 -7.87
C VAL A 168 33.47 -12.62 -8.92
N ALA A 169 33.28 -13.89 -8.60
CA ALA A 169 33.61 -15.01 -9.49
C ALA A 169 32.36 -15.49 -10.27
N ASP A 170 32.07 -16.80 -10.21
CA ASP A 170 30.94 -17.42 -10.91
C ASP A 170 29.63 -16.67 -10.64
N ARG A 171 28.84 -16.44 -11.70
CA ARG A 171 27.65 -15.59 -11.62
C ARG A 171 26.57 -16.00 -12.61
N THR A 172 25.33 -15.82 -12.20
CA THR A 172 24.13 -16.19 -12.95
C THR A 172 23.09 -15.08 -12.85
N LEU A 173 22.40 -14.82 -13.95
CA LEU A 173 21.25 -13.95 -14.05
C LEU A 173 20.08 -14.79 -14.56
N ALA A 174 18.94 -14.68 -13.89
CA ALA A 174 17.67 -15.16 -14.38
C ALA A 174 16.64 -14.03 -14.33
N VAL A 175 15.97 -13.79 -15.45
CA VAL A 175 14.87 -12.84 -15.58
C VAL A 175 13.63 -13.65 -15.92
N THR A 176 12.76 -13.87 -14.95
CA THR A 176 11.41 -14.37 -15.22
C THR A 176 10.51 -13.16 -15.43
N TYR A 177 9.60 -13.23 -16.39
CA TYR A 177 8.62 -12.18 -16.58
C TYR A 177 7.29 -12.80 -16.93
N THR A 178 6.23 -12.18 -16.43
CA THR A 178 4.86 -12.63 -16.62
C THR A 178 3.93 -11.45 -16.64
N LYS A 179 2.86 -11.55 -17.41
CA LYS A 179 1.74 -10.62 -17.34
C LYS A 179 1.31 -10.51 -15.89
N ARG A 180 1.12 -9.28 -15.44
CA ARG A 180 0.55 -8.95 -14.15
C ARG A 180 -0.69 -9.81 -13.91
N PRO A 181 -0.66 -10.78 -12.97
CA PRO A 181 -1.89 -11.44 -12.54
C PRO A 181 -2.83 -10.40 -11.94
N GLY A 182 -4.14 -10.65 -11.96
CA GLY A 182 -5.10 -9.76 -11.30
C GLY A 182 -4.81 -9.57 -9.80
N THR A 183 -4.02 -10.43 -9.15
CA THR A 183 -3.63 -10.23 -7.74
C THR A 183 -2.82 -8.96 -7.55
N ASP A 184 -2.11 -8.51 -8.59
CA ASP A 184 -1.39 -7.26 -8.50
C ASP A 184 -2.30 -6.04 -8.48
N PHE A 185 -3.61 -6.14 -8.70
CA PHE A 185 -4.50 -5.02 -8.38
C PHE A 185 -4.40 -4.61 -6.89
N ALA A 186 -3.87 -5.48 -6.00
CA ALA A 186 -3.52 -5.16 -4.61
C ALA A 186 -2.25 -4.33 -4.41
N GLN A 187 -1.42 -4.17 -5.44
CA GLN A 187 -0.14 -3.46 -5.29
C GLN A 187 -0.34 -2.00 -4.87
N PRO A 188 0.62 -1.43 -4.12
CA PRO A 188 0.67 0.00 -3.78
C PRO A 188 0.25 0.92 -4.94
N TYR A 189 -0.42 2.02 -4.61
CA TYR A 189 -0.81 3.04 -5.58
C TYR A 189 -0.53 4.43 -5.00
N ARG A 190 0.32 5.19 -5.70
CA ARG A 190 0.89 6.45 -5.19
C ARG A 190 1.56 6.20 -3.84
N SER A 191 1.19 6.94 -2.81
CA SER A 191 1.65 6.76 -1.44
C SER A 191 0.93 5.63 -0.69
N MET A 192 -0.15 5.04 -1.22
CA MET A 192 -0.81 3.93 -0.54
C MET A 192 0.04 2.67 -0.63
N ALA A 193 0.25 2.00 0.49
CA ALA A 193 0.94 0.72 0.60
C ALA A 193 0.27 -0.12 1.71
N PRO A 194 0.45 -1.46 1.72
CA PRO A 194 -0.04 -2.30 2.80
C PRO A 194 0.34 -1.76 4.18
N GLN A 195 -0.67 -1.56 5.03
CA GLN A 195 -0.50 -1.03 6.38
C GLN A 195 -0.77 -2.15 7.39
N THR A 196 0.16 -2.35 8.33
CA THR A 196 -0.01 -3.27 9.45
C THR A 196 0.47 -2.65 10.76
N GLY A 197 0.02 -3.19 11.89
CA GLY A 197 0.41 -2.72 13.21
C GLY A 197 -0.40 -1.52 13.68
N SER A 198 0.28 -0.47 14.14
CA SER A 198 -0.37 0.75 14.62
C SER A 198 0.09 1.97 13.82
N ALA A 199 -0.77 2.97 13.71
CA ALA A 199 -0.37 4.32 13.33
C ALA A 199 0.82 4.79 14.20
N PRO A 200 1.68 5.69 13.68
CA PRO A 200 2.70 6.31 14.52
C PRO A 200 2.06 7.08 15.69
N PRO A 201 2.86 7.60 16.64
CA PRO A 201 2.36 8.42 17.73
C PRO A 201 1.35 9.48 17.26
N VAL A 202 0.18 9.48 17.87
CA VAL A 202 -0.92 10.41 17.60
C VAL A 202 -0.94 11.44 18.72
N PHE A 203 -0.94 12.72 18.36
CA PHE A 203 -1.09 13.83 19.28
C PHE A 203 -2.38 14.57 18.98
N VAL A 204 -3.20 14.79 20.00
CA VAL A 204 -4.41 15.61 19.94
C VAL A 204 -4.15 16.87 20.76
N ILE A 205 -3.94 17.98 20.08
CA ILE A 205 -3.66 19.29 20.67
C ILE A 205 -4.98 20.05 20.78
N CYS A 206 -5.38 20.38 22.01
CA CYS A 206 -6.60 21.15 22.27
C CYS A 206 -6.26 22.62 22.46
N TYR A 207 -6.70 23.44 21.51
CA TYR A 207 -6.34 24.84 21.40
C TYR A 207 -7.59 25.72 21.43
N ASP A 208 -7.59 26.75 22.26
CA ASP A 208 -8.69 27.70 22.36
C ASP A 208 -8.24 29.10 21.91
N ALA A 209 -8.67 29.48 20.71
CA ALA A 209 -8.46 30.81 20.18
C ALA A 209 -9.32 31.88 20.86
N GLY A 210 -10.25 31.49 21.73
CA GLY A 210 -11.14 32.40 22.47
C GLY A 210 -12.18 33.08 21.60
N ARG A 211 -12.62 32.44 20.50
CA ARG A 211 -13.57 33.04 19.56
C ARG A 211 -14.91 33.31 20.26
N PRO A 212 -15.37 34.58 20.34
CA PRO A 212 -16.72 34.86 20.85
C PRO A 212 -17.72 34.17 19.91
N ASP A 213 -18.74 33.52 20.49
CA ASP A 213 -19.86 32.86 19.80
C ASP A 213 -19.72 31.37 19.42
N GLU A 214 -18.57 30.72 19.60
CA GLU A 214 -18.41 29.29 19.21
C GLU A 214 -18.83 28.26 20.29
N GLY A 215 -19.40 28.74 21.40
CA GLY A 215 -19.76 27.91 22.55
C GLY A 215 -18.54 27.37 23.30
N PRO A 216 -18.74 26.64 24.41
CA PRO A 216 -17.62 26.11 25.17
C PRO A 216 -16.89 24.99 24.40
N PRO A 217 -15.58 24.80 24.67
CA PRO A 217 -14.85 23.65 24.15
C PRO A 217 -15.52 22.31 24.52
N PRO A 218 -15.39 21.27 23.68
CA PRO A 218 -15.80 19.92 24.05
C PRO A 218 -15.09 19.47 25.34
N THR A 219 -15.77 18.63 26.12
CA THR A 219 -15.14 18.05 27.31
C THR A 219 -14.07 17.02 26.92
N PHE A 220 -13.09 16.83 27.79
CA PHE A 220 -12.04 15.82 27.62
C PHE A 220 -12.63 14.42 27.42
N ALA A 221 -13.67 14.08 28.20
CA ALA A 221 -14.37 12.81 28.06
C ALA A 221 -15.02 12.65 26.66
N SER A 222 -15.56 13.72 26.09
CA SER A 222 -16.09 13.71 24.73
C SER A 222 -14.99 13.49 23.69
N LEU A 223 -13.83 14.14 23.84
CA LEU A 223 -12.68 13.94 22.97
C LEU A 223 -12.17 12.50 23.00
N ARG A 224 -12.06 11.91 24.20
CA ARG A 224 -11.69 10.49 24.35
C ARG A 224 -12.71 9.55 23.72
N ALA A 225 -13.99 9.86 23.86
CA ALA A 225 -15.05 9.06 23.25
C ALA A 225 -14.96 9.06 21.70
N ILE A 226 -14.68 10.21 21.07
CA ILE A 226 -14.61 10.29 19.60
C ILE A 226 -13.29 9.73 19.01
N HIS A 227 -12.16 9.84 19.70
CA HIS A 227 -10.88 9.33 19.18
C HIS A 227 -10.65 7.87 19.58
N GLU A 228 -10.83 7.53 20.86
CA GLU A 228 -10.53 6.19 21.40
C GLU A 228 -11.74 5.26 21.41
N GLY A 229 -12.96 5.81 21.53
CA GLY A 229 -14.15 5.00 21.80
C GLY A 229 -14.22 4.53 23.25
N SER A 230 -13.69 5.34 24.18
CA SER A 230 -13.61 5.03 25.62
C SER A 230 -14.95 4.72 26.29
N ASP A 231 -16.06 5.04 25.62
CA ASP A 231 -17.44 4.83 26.06
C ASP A 231 -18.18 3.75 25.23
N GLY A 232 -17.45 2.96 24.43
CA GLY A 232 -17.98 1.92 23.55
C GLY A 232 -18.69 2.43 22.30
N GLY A 233 -18.59 3.73 22.00
CA GLY A 233 -19.16 4.37 20.82
C GLY A 233 -18.36 4.18 19.55
N ARG A 234 -18.83 4.82 18.47
CA ARG A 234 -18.02 5.00 17.25
C ARG A 234 -16.88 5.95 17.56
N SER A 235 -15.69 5.59 17.10
CA SER A 235 -14.49 6.39 17.28
C SER A 235 -13.56 6.25 16.08
N VAL A 236 -12.59 7.17 15.97
CA VAL A 236 -11.52 7.11 14.95
C VAL A 236 -10.78 5.78 15.05
N LYS A 237 -10.31 5.42 16.26
CA LYS A 237 -9.62 4.15 16.52
C LYS A 237 -10.46 2.93 16.14
N GLY A 238 -11.72 2.90 16.58
CA GLY A 238 -12.64 1.80 16.28
C GLY A 238 -12.92 1.66 14.78
N TRP A 239 -13.00 2.78 14.06
CA TRP A 239 -13.20 2.77 12.62
C TRP A 239 -12.03 2.15 11.85
N PHE A 240 -10.78 2.50 12.21
CA PHE A 240 -9.59 1.92 11.57
C PHE A 240 -9.51 0.41 11.87
N GLN A 241 -9.72 0.02 13.12
CA GLN A 241 -9.77 -1.39 13.52
C GLN A 241 -10.83 -2.18 12.74
N GLU A 242 -12.03 -1.63 12.57
CA GLU A 242 -13.11 -2.27 11.80
C GLU A 242 -12.74 -2.38 10.31
N ASN A 243 -12.27 -1.30 9.69
CA ASN A 243 -12.01 -1.27 8.25
C ASN A 243 -10.77 -2.07 7.84
N SER A 244 -9.82 -2.26 8.76
CA SER A 244 -8.59 -3.01 8.52
C SER A 244 -8.65 -4.46 9.01
N ALA A 245 -9.79 -4.94 9.53
CA ALA A 245 -9.84 -6.25 10.20
C ALA A 245 -8.90 -6.39 11.41
N GLY A 246 -8.59 -5.29 12.09
CA GLY A 246 -7.60 -5.25 13.16
C GLY A 246 -6.14 -5.36 12.70
N GLN A 247 -5.86 -5.46 11.38
CA GLN A 247 -4.50 -5.44 10.86
C GLN A 247 -3.78 -4.11 11.12
N PHE A 248 -4.54 -3.02 11.17
CA PHE A 248 -4.05 -1.67 11.44
C PHE A 248 -4.93 -1.01 12.50
N THR A 249 -4.32 -0.40 13.50
CA THR A 249 -5.05 0.34 14.54
C THR A 249 -4.49 1.74 14.70
N PHE A 250 -5.32 2.67 15.13
CA PHE A 250 -4.82 3.93 15.65
C PHE A 250 -4.25 3.72 17.06
N SER A 251 -3.08 4.27 17.35
CA SER A 251 -2.52 4.25 18.71
C SER A 251 -3.43 5.04 19.65
N THR A 252 -3.27 4.85 20.96
CA THR A 252 -3.94 5.74 21.93
C THR A 252 -3.34 7.14 21.78
N PRO A 253 -4.14 8.20 21.57
CA PRO A 253 -3.60 9.53 21.41
C PRO A 253 -2.99 10.08 22.71
N THR A 254 -1.93 10.85 22.55
CA THR A 254 -1.42 11.76 23.59
C THR A 254 -2.18 13.07 23.49
N TYR A 255 -2.86 13.48 24.56
CA TYR A 255 -3.62 14.71 24.58
C TYR A 255 -2.83 15.84 25.22
N VAL A 256 -2.69 16.95 24.50
CA VAL A 256 -1.96 18.14 24.95
C VAL A 256 -2.93 19.29 25.14
N GLY A 257 -3.01 19.80 26.37
CA GLY A 257 -3.94 20.88 26.73
C GLY A 257 -5.42 20.48 26.70
N CYS A 258 -5.80 19.20 26.70
CA CYS A 258 -7.21 18.82 26.54
C CYS A 258 -8.00 18.70 27.85
N ALA A 259 -7.43 19.07 29.00
CA ALA A 259 -8.15 19.03 30.27
C ALA A 259 -9.28 20.08 30.29
N ASP A 260 -10.42 19.72 30.91
CA ASP A 260 -11.58 20.60 30.97
C ASP A 260 -11.23 21.95 31.59
N GLY A 261 -11.46 23.04 30.84
CA GLY A 261 -11.14 24.41 31.26
C GLY A 261 -9.66 24.80 31.19
N ASN A 262 -8.78 23.95 30.65
CA ASN A 262 -7.34 24.20 30.52
C ASN A 262 -6.83 23.91 29.10
N TRP A 263 -7.54 24.42 28.11
CA TRP A 263 -7.13 24.39 26.70
C TRP A 263 -5.98 25.34 26.46
N LEU A 264 -5.07 24.99 25.52
CA LEU A 264 -3.93 25.84 25.21
C LEU A 264 -4.44 27.19 24.70
N PRO A 265 -4.09 28.32 25.34
CA PRO A 265 -4.60 29.62 24.93
C PRO A 265 -3.86 30.14 23.71
N ALA A 266 -4.53 30.98 22.93
CA ALA A 266 -3.84 31.76 21.90
C ALA A 266 -2.88 32.80 22.49
N PRO A 267 -1.82 33.18 21.75
CA PRO A 267 -0.92 34.26 22.15
C PRO A 267 -1.67 35.57 22.40
N GLU A 268 -1.09 36.41 23.26
CA GLU A 268 -1.62 37.75 23.54
C GLU A 268 -1.80 38.55 22.23
N GLY A 269 -2.96 39.18 22.06
CA GLY A 269 -3.30 39.94 20.85
C GLY A 269 -3.76 39.11 19.64
N ARG A 270 -3.78 37.77 19.74
CA ARG A 270 -4.29 36.86 18.70
C ARG A 270 -5.49 36.02 19.16
N THR A 271 -6.33 36.61 20.01
CA THR A 271 -7.54 35.96 20.55
C THR A 271 -8.81 36.43 19.84
N GLY A 272 -9.94 35.78 20.12
CA GLY A 272 -11.24 36.23 19.65
C GLY A 272 -11.45 35.98 18.15
N SER A 273 -11.93 37.01 17.43
CA SER A 273 -12.12 36.93 15.99
C SER A 273 -10.83 37.09 15.19
N TRP A 274 -9.69 37.42 15.84
CA TRP A 274 -8.46 37.83 15.17
C TRP A 274 -8.03 36.90 14.05
N TYR A 275 -7.97 35.58 14.29
CA TYR A 275 -7.60 34.63 13.25
C TYR A 275 -8.54 34.75 12.06
N TRP A 276 -9.85 34.87 12.25
CA TRP A 276 -10.82 34.92 11.16
C TRP A 276 -10.78 36.20 10.33
N ASP A 277 -10.22 37.28 10.89
CA ASP A 277 -10.15 38.60 10.29
C ASP A 277 -8.83 38.85 9.53
N VAL A 278 -7.86 37.94 9.62
CA VAL A 278 -6.56 38.06 8.93
C VAL A 278 -6.41 37.11 7.73
N PRO A 279 -5.62 37.48 6.72
CA PRO A 279 -5.18 36.53 5.69
C PRO A 279 -4.45 35.33 6.30
N GLN A 280 -4.53 34.16 5.65
CA GLN A 280 -3.85 32.93 6.10
C GLN A 280 -4.25 32.45 7.52
N ARG A 281 -5.46 32.81 7.95
CA ARG A 281 -6.01 32.50 9.26
C ARG A 281 -5.72 31.13 9.83
N TYR A 282 -5.96 30.07 9.04
CA TYR A 282 -5.78 28.69 9.48
C TYR A 282 -4.29 28.36 9.68
N THR A 283 -3.42 28.78 8.76
CA THR A 283 -1.97 28.56 8.89
C THR A 283 -1.39 29.27 10.12
N LEU A 284 -1.89 30.47 10.46
CA LEU A 284 -1.48 31.18 11.67
C LEU A 284 -1.99 30.49 12.94
N LEU A 285 -3.28 30.12 12.98
CA LEU A 285 -3.88 29.42 14.11
C LEU A 285 -3.17 28.10 14.41
N LEU A 286 -2.98 27.26 13.38
CA LEU A 286 -2.36 25.95 13.53
C LEU A 286 -0.89 26.07 13.95
N ARG A 287 -0.15 27.06 13.42
CA ARG A 287 1.22 27.34 13.84
C ARG A 287 1.30 27.77 15.30
N ASP A 288 0.44 28.68 15.73
CA ASP A 288 0.42 29.14 17.12
C ASP A 288 -0.01 28.02 18.07
N ALA A 289 -0.88 27.10 17.62
CA ALA A 289 -1.22 25.89 18.36
C ALA A 289 -0.06 24.88 18.48
N LEU A 290 0.73 24.69 17.41
CA LEU A 290 1.96 23.88 17.45
C LEU A 290 2.97 24.50 18.43
N SER A 291 3.24 25.80 18.32
CA SER A 291 4.15 26.50 19.26
C SER A 291 3.63 26.50 20.69
N ALA A 292 2.31 26.54 20.91
CA ALA A 292 1.75 26.40 22.23
C ALA A 292 1.93 24.97 22.79
N ALA A 293 1.99 23.94 21.96
CA ALA A 293 2.18 22.55 22.38
C ALA A 293 3.65 22.15 22.58
N ASP A 294 4.59 22.96 22.08
CA ASP A 294 6.05 22.78 22.13
C ASP A 294 6.59 22.30 23.49
N PRO A 295 6.17 22.86 24.65
CA PRO A 295 6.68 22.39 25.94
C PRO A 295 6.33 20.93 26.30
N TRP A 296 5.41 20.29 25.55
CA TRP A 296 4.92 18.93 25.81
C TRP A 296 5.28 17.93 24.71
N ILE A 297 5.72 18.40 23.53
CA ILE A 297 6.04 17.56 22.38
C ILE A 297 7.43 17.94 21.90
N ASP A 298 8.38 17.01 22.01
CA ASP A 298 9.70 17.12 21.39
C ASP A 298 9.56 16.79 19.90
N TYR A 299 9.26 17.80 19.08
CA TYR A 299 9.01 17.63 17.66
C TYR A 299 10.23 17.11 16.88
N PRO A 300 11.47 17.60 17.12
CA PRO A 300 12.66 17.05 16.48
C PRO A 300 12.86 15.56 16.75
N SER A 301 12.49 15.05 17.94
CA SER A 301 12.58 13.61 18.21
C SER A 301 11.64 12.75 17.34
N LEU A 302 10.59 13.36 16.77
CA LEU A 302 9.65 12.69 15.87
C LEU A 302 10.18 12.64 14.44
N ASP A 303 11.00 13.60 14.00
CA ASP A 303 11.65 13.66 12.68
C ASP A 303 12.84 12.70 12.63
N ARG A 304 12.57 11.42 12.34
CA ARG A 304 13.55 10.33 12.46
C ARG A 304 14.59 10.37 11.36
N ASP A 305 14.29 10.97 10.22
CA ASP A 305 15.23 11.09 9.11
C ASP A 305 15.95 12.45 9.07
N GLY A 306 15.54 13.41 9.93
CA GLY A 306 16.20 14.69 10.14
C GLY A 306 16.08 15.63 8.94
N ASN A 307 15.00 15.50 8.16
CA ASN A 307 14.79 16.26 6.93
C ASN A 307 14.01 17.59 7.16
N HIS A 308 13.69 17.90 8.42
CA HIS A 308 12.85 19.03 8.86
C HIS A 308 11.40 18.99 8.31
N TYR A 309 10.87 17.80 8.07
CA TYR A 309 9.51 17.54 7.60
C TYR A 309 8.95 16.27 8.24
N LEU A 310 7.97 16.43 9.14
CA LEU A 310 7.29 15.26 9.71
C LEU A 310 6.45 14.55 8.65
N THR A 311 6.71 13.27 8.49
CA THR A 311 5.98 12.38 7.61
C THR A 311 4.88 11.63 8.37
N ARG A 312 3.96 11.04 7.61
CA ARG A 312 2.86 10.22 8.15
C ARG A 312 3.30 8.95 8.88
N ASP A 313 4.57 8.55 8.77
CA ASP A 313 5.13 7.35 9.41
C ASP A 313 5.87 7.71 10.73
N GLU A 314 5.96 9.02 11.01
CA GLU A 314 6.64 9.60 12.15
C GLU A 314 5.67 10.06 13.24
N ALA A 315 4.63 10.82 12.86
CA ALA A 315 3.59 11.27 13.77
C ALA A 315 2.29 11.63 13.04
N VAL A 316 1.18 11.60 13.79
CA VAL A 316 -0.10 12.21 13.38
C VAL A 316 -0.44 13.32 14.37
N ILE A 317 -0.54 14.56 13.88
CA ILE A 317 -0.88 15.72 14.70
C ILE A 317 -2.30 16.18 14.35
N GLU A 318 -3.20 16.10 15.33
CA GLU A 318 -4.55 16.63 15.26
C GLU A 318 -4.64 17.90 16.12
N ILE A 319 -5.10 19.01 15.54
CA ILE A 319 -5.36 20.25 16.30
C ILE A 319 -6.86 20.46 16.36
N VAL A 320 -7.38 20.39 17.58
CA VAL A 320 -8.80 20.50 17.90
C VAL A 320 -9.06 21.88 18.48
N TYR A 321 -10.02 22.61 17.93
CA TYR A 321 -10.45 23.90 18.49
C TYR A 321 -11.97 24.11 18.42
N PRO A 322 -12.55 24.90 19.34
CA PRO A 322 -13.99 25.14 19.41
C PRO A 322 -14.54 25.83 18.16
N GLN A 323 -15.58 25.27 17.54
CA GLN A 323 -16.36 25.84 16.42
C GLN A 323 -17.81 25.35 16.42
N SER A 324 -18.72 26.13 15.88
CA SER A 324 -20.16 25.89 15.73
C SER A 324 -20.50 24.90 14.62
N SER A 325 -19.50 24.52 13.81
CA SER A 325 -19.61 23.50 12.78
C SER A 325 -18.63 22.37 13.05
N PHE A 326 -18.97 21.18 12.58
CA PHE A 326 -18.07 20.03 12.61
C PHE A 326 -17.44 19.88 11.23
N ASN A 327 -16.12 19.98 11.15
CA ASN A 327 -15.35 19.85 9.92
C ASN A 327 -13.95 19.30 10.25
N SER A 328 -13.24 18.84 9.23
CA SER A 328 -11.81 18.54 9.36
C SER A 328 -11.12 18.70 8.02
N LEU A 329 -9.87 19.17 8.05
CA LEU A 329 -9.05 19.41 6.86
C LEU A 329 -7.60 19.01 7.15
N LEU A 330 -6.84 18.67 6.11
CA LEU A 330 -5.41 18.39 6.20
C LEU A 330 -4.61 19.57 5.67
N TYR A 331 -3.68 20.09 6.48
CA TYR A 331 -2.75 21.15 6.12
C TYR A 331 -1.30 20.69 6.31
N THR A 332 -0.36 21.34 5.64
CA THR A 332 1.05 21.33 6.02
C THR A 332 1.41 22.72 6.53
N VAL A 333 1.91 22.79 7.75
CA VAL A 333 2.23 24.05 8.42
C VAL A 333 3.69 24.03 8.84
N THR A 334 4.46 25.05 8.49
CA THR A 334 5.81 25.25 9.02
C THR A 334 5.72 26.09 10.29
N ALA A 335 6.22 25.56 11.41
CA ALA A 335 6.25 26.22 12.69
C ALA A 335 7.67 26.20 13.28
N ALA A 336 8.01 27.24 14.05
CA ALA A 336 9.21 27.24 14.88
C ALA A 336 8.86 26.49 16.18
N VAL A 337 9.37 25.27 16.31
CA VAL A 337 9.16 24.35 17.44
C VAL A 337 10.52 23.80 17.87
N ASP A 338 10.77 23.74 19.18
CA ASP A 338 12.05 23.31 19.77
C ASP A 338 13.29 24.02 19.21
N GLY A 339 13.12 25.26 18.74
CA GLY A 339 14.19 26.08 18.14
C GLY A 339 14.46 25.80 16.65
N GLU A 340 13.69 24.91 16.01
CA GLU A 340 13.82 24.57 14.59
C GLU A 340 12.55 24.91 13.79
N ASN A 341 12.70 25.16 12.49
CA ASN A 341 11.54 25.31 11.60
C ASN A 341 11.19 23.95 11.02
N LEU A 342 10.10 23.36 11.52
CA LEU A 342 9.64 22.04 11.11
C LEU A 342 8.36 22.15 10.30
N ALA A 343 8.30 21.47 9.16
CA ALA A 343 7.07 21.33 8.39
C ALA A 343 6.25 20.15 8.93
N VAL A 344 5.04 20.43 9.41
CA VAL A 344 4.19 19.46 10.11
C VAL A 344 2.86 19.29 9.35
N PRO A 345 2.50 18.07 8.91
CA PRO A 345 1.16 17.78 8.45
C PRO A 345 0.21 17.75 9.65
N VAL A 346 -0.81 18.61 9.60
CA VAL A 346 -1.77 18.81 10.68
C VAL A 346 -3.18 18.51 10.19
N ILE A 347 -3.87 17.65 10.94
CA ILE A 347 -5.30 17.44 10.80
C ILE A 347 -6.00 18.47 11.67
N ASP A 348 -6.58 19.46 11.02
CA ASP A 348 -7.39 20.47 11.65
C ASP A 348 -8.78 19.87 11.95
N VAL A 349 -9.27 19.99 13.19
CA VAL A 349 -10.55 19.42 13.64
C VAL A 349 -11.42 20.49 14.28
N TYR A 350 -12.54 20.82 13.62
CA TYR A 350 -13.54 21.74 14.13
C TYR A 350 -14.55 20.94 14.94
N THR A 351 -14.73 21.31 16.20
CA THR A 351 -15.70 20.66 17.07
C THR A 351 -16.27 21.69 18.03
N GLY A 352 -17.56 21.58 18.32
CA GLY A 352 -18.27 22.51 19.21
C GLY A 352 -18.85 21.80 20.42
N PRO A 353 -19.72 22.49 21.17
CA PRO A 353 -20.50 21.90 22.26
C PRO A 353 -21.63 20.98 21.73
N PHE A 354 -21.30 20.11 20.78
CA PHE A 354 -22.24 19.16 20.24
C PHE A 354 -22.56 18.08 21.27
N SER A 355 -23.80 17.59 21.26
CA SER A 355 -24.10 16.36 21.99
C SER A 355 -23.17 15.24 21.53
N LEU A 356 -22.73 14.39 22.46
CA LEU A 356 -21.85 13.26 22.16
C LEU A 356 -22.41 12.36 21.04
N ASN A 357 -23.73 12.22 20.96
CA ASN A 357 -24.39 11.48 19.89
C ASN A 357 -24.19 12.13 18.51
N LEU A 358 -24.25 13.46 18.43
CA LEU A 358 -23.98 14.19 17.19
C LEU A 358 -22.48 14.07 16.83
N ALA A 359 -21.58 14.30 17.78
CA ALA A 359 -20.14 14.14 17.58
C ALA A 359 -19.79 12.73 17.04
N ARG A 360 -20.37 11.67 17.59
CA ARG A 360 -20.21 10.28 17.10
C ARG A 360 -20.70 10.06 15.67
N THR A 361 -21.75 10.76 15.24
CA THR A 361 -22.20 10.70 13.85
C THR A 361 -21.27 11.43 12.89
N ARG A 362 -20.38 12.28 13.42
CA ARG A 362 -19.43 13.09 12.66
C ARG A 362 -17.99 12.57 12.73
N VAL A 363 -17.70 11.50 13.47
CA VAL A 363 -16.39 10.82 13.48
C VAL A 363 -15.88 10.56 12.06
N GLY A 364 -16.77 10.28 11.11
CA GLY A 364 -16.40 10.05 9.72
C GLY A 364 -15.67 11.23 9.05
N ILE A 365 -15.90 12.47 9.50
CA ILE A 365 -15.18 13.66 9.03
C ILE A 365 -13.71 13.62 9.50
N ILE A 366 -13.44 13.30 10.76
CA ILE A 366 -12.07 13.19 11.28
C ILE A 366 -11.36 12.04 10.57
N VAL A 367 -12.02 10.88 10.50
CA VAL A 367 -11.48 9.69 9.84
C VAL A 367 -11.12 9.95 8.37
N HIS A 368 -11.93 10.72 7.64
CA HIS A 368 -11.63 11.09 6.25
C HIS A 368 -10.30 11.84 6.14
N SER A 369 -10.10 12.87 6.97
CA SER A 369 -8.84 13.62 7.01
C SER A 369 -7.66 12.76 7.45
N VAL A 370 -7.84 11.93 8.48
CA VAL A 370 -6.82 10.98 8.94
C VAL A 370 -6.47 9.97 7.84
N ALA A 371 -7.44 9.51 7.05
CA ALA A 371 -7.20 8.57 5.96
C ALA A 371 -6.34 9.16 4.84
N HIS A 372 -6.45 10.46 4.55
CA HIS A 372 -5.51 11.12 3.64
C HIS A 372 -4.07 11.02 4.14
N LEU A 373 -3.84 11.38 5.40
CA LEU A 373 -2.50 11.41 5.98
C LEU A 373 -1.94 9.99 6.14
N VAL A 374 -2.65 9.13 6.85
CA VAL A 374 -2.15 7.82 7.30
C VAL A 374 -2.22 6.78 6.20
N LEU A 375 -3.31 6.72 5.46
CA LEU A 375 -3.48 5.71 4.40
C LEU A 375 -2.97 6.21 3.04
N GLY A 376 -2.71 7.50 2.87
CA GLY A 376 -2.47 8.09 1.55
C GLY A 376 -3.72 8.06 0.66
N ALA A 377 -4.90 8.00 1.27
CA ALA A 377 -6.16 7.93 0.53
C ALA A 377 -6.40 9.21 -0.28
N THR A 378 -7.04 9.07 -1.44
CA THR A 378 -7.40 10.20 -2.29
C THR A 378 -8.89 10.47 -2.20
N ASP A 379 -9.26 11.74 -2.31
CA ASP A 379 -10.65 12.11 -2.49
C ASP A 379 -11.27 11.45 -3.71
N LEU A 380 -12.50 11.00 -3.55
CA LEU A 380 -13.33 10.39 -4.59
C LEU A 380 -14.60 11.19 -4.85
N HIS A 381 -14.79 12.32 -4.16
CA HIS A 381 -15.85 13.27 -4.53
C HIS A 381 -15.60 13.81 -5.94
N GLY A 382 -16.67 13.96 -6.71
CA GLY A 382 -16.60 14.32 -8.11
C GLY A 382 -17.96 14.24 -8.79
N PRO A 383 -18.02 14.33 -10.13
CA PRO A 383 -19.26 14.12 -10.86
C PRO A 383 -19.88 12.76 -10.52
N LEU A 384 -21.20 12.69 -10.43
CA LEU A 384 -21.96 11.47 -10.03
C LEU A 384 -21.59 10.21 -10.83
N ALA A 385 -21.04 10.36 -12.05
CA ALA A 385 -20.64 9.24 -12.90
C ALA A 385 -19.42 8.46 -12.37
N THR A 386 -18.60 9.07 -11.50
CA THR A 386 -17.36 8.46 -11.00
C THR A 386 -17.27 8.44 -9.47
N ALA A 387 -18.22 9.08 -8.78
CA ALA A 387 -18.24 9.23 -7.34
C ALA A 387 -18.88 7.99 -6.67
N PRO A 388 -18.24 7.38 -5.64
CA PRO A 388 -18.79 6.22 -4.94
C PRO A 388 -19.95 6.56 -3.99
N LEU A 389 -20.31 7.82 -3.81
CA LEU A 389 -21.32 8.34 -2.91
C LEU A 389 -21.16 7.78 -1.48
N ASP A 390 -22.25 7.32 -0.88
CA ASP A 390 -22.30 6.75 0.46
C ASP A 390 -21.46 5.46 0.61
N TRP A 391 -20.90 4.93 -0.49
CA TRP A 391 -20.02 3.76 -0.48
C TRP A 391 -18.55 4.09 -0.21
N SER A 392 -18.15 5.36 -0.07
CA SER A 392 -16.82 5.68 0.46
C SER A 392 -16.85 6.88 1.39
N ILE A 393 -16.12 6.77 2.50
CA ILE A 393 -15.80 7.93 3.33
C ILE A 393 -14.97 8.97 2.56
N MET A 394 -14.26 8.57 1.50
CA MET A 394 -13.51 9.49 0.64
C MET A 394 -14.41 10.29 -0.32
N ASP A 395 -15.73 10.11 -0.27
CA ASP A 395 -16.69 10.90 -1.04
C ASP A 395 -17.76 11.50 -0.12
N ASN A 396 -18.51 10.67 0.60
CA ASN A 396 -19.54 11.13 1.53
C ASN A 396 -19.20 10.78 2.99
N VAL A 397 -18.43 11.66 3.63
CA VAL A 397 -17.98 11.57 5.02
C VAL A 397 -19.11 11.49 6.06
N LEU A 398 -20.32 11.92 5.71
CA LEU A 398 -21.45 11.99 6.65
C LEU A 398 -22.29 10.72 6.69
N LEU A 399 -22.39 10.03 5.56
CA LEU A 399 -23.24 8.87 5.39
C LEU A 399 -22.46 7.56 5.30
N SER A 400 -21.19 7.63 4.86
CA SER A 400 -20.37 6.44 4.75
C SER A 400 -19.73 6.04 6.08
N LEU A 401 -19.69 4.72 6.32
CA LEU A 401 -19.05 4.12 7.50
C LEU A 401 -17.80 3.32 7.13
N HIS A 402 -17.48 3.21 5.84
CA HIS A 402 -16.35 2.42 5.37
C HIS A 402 -15.58 3.17 4.30
N ILE A 403 -14.30 2.85 4.22
CA ILE A 403 -13.49 3.21 3.07
C ILE A 403 -13.80 2.26 1.91
N ASP A 404 -13.68 2.73 0.68
CA ASP A 404 -13.97 1.90 -0.50
C ASP A 404 -13.01 0.73 -0.67
N ALA A 405 -13.47 -0.25 -1.43
CA ALA A 405 -12.74 -1.47 -1.71
C ALA A 405 -11.39 -1.23 -2.40
N PHE A 406 -11.25 -0.15 -3.19
CA PHE A 406 -9.97 0.19 -3.81
C PHE A 406 -8.97 0.60 -2.74
N HIS A 407 -9.31 1.56 -1.89
CA HIS A 407 -8.42 1.96 -0.79
C HIS A 407 -8.11 0.82 0.18
N LYS A 408 -9.10 -0.02 0.56
CA LYS A 408 -8.83 -1.22 1.39
C LYS A 408 -7.82 -2.14 0.74
N LEU A 409 -8.00 -2.42 -0.56
CA LEU A 409 -7.14 -3.28 -1.34
C LEU A 409 -5.70 -2.74 -1.42
N LYS A 410 -5.54 -1.43 -1.61
CA LYS A 410 -4.23 -0.76 -1.68
C LYS A 410 -3.50 -0.69 -0.34
N ASN A 411 -4.25 -0.60 0.75
CA ASN A 411 -3.71 -0.61 2.11
C ASN A 411 -3.58 -2.02 2.68
N GLY A 412 -3.80 -3.08 1.89
CA GLY A 412 -3.65 -4.46 2.34
C GLY A 412 -4.70 -4.94 3.35
N PHE A 413 -5.78 -4.18 3.56
CA PHE A 413 -6.83 -4.50 4.53
C PHE A 413 -7.72 -5.66 4.09
N VAL A 414 -7.68 -5.99 2.81
CA VAL A 414 -8.45 -7.08 2.21
C VAL A 414 -7.57 -7.92 1.30
N THR A 415 -7.86 -9.21 1.25
CA THR A 415 -7.24 -10.14 0.31
C THR A 415 -8.02 -10.14 -1.00
N PRO A 416 -7.37 -9.95 -2.17
CA PRO A 416 -8.05 -10.04 -3.45
C PRO A 416 -8.36 -11.49 -3.83
N ALA A 417 -9.62 -11.80 -4.11
CA ALA A 417 -10.05 -12.99 -4.83
C ALA A 417 -10.21 -12.65 -6.32
N VAL A 418 -9.31 -13.15 -7.15
CA VAL A 418 -9.21 -12.74 -8.55
C VAL A 418 -9.99 -13.70 -9.45
N VAL A 419 -10.78 -13.11 -10.34
CA VAL A 419 -11.70 -13.84 -11.20
C VAL A 419 -11.56 -13.37 -12.64
N GLU A 420 -11.04 -14.25 -13.49
CA GLU A 420 -10.78 -13.98 -14.90
C GLU A 420 -11.99 -14.29 -15.78
N THR A 421 -12.40 -13.32 -16.60
CA THR A 421 -13.60 -13.41 -17.43
C THR A 421 -13.36 -13.87 -18.87
N ASN A 422 -12.12 -13.96 -19.32
CA ASN A 422 -11.74 -14.36 -20.69
C ASN A 422 -12.26 -15.76 -21.11
N LYS A 423 -12.71 -16.58 -20.14
CA LYS A 423 -13.29 -17.91 -20.38
C LYS A 423 -14.80 -17.99 -20.10
N TRP A 424 -15.45 -16.87 -19.81
CA TRP A 424 -16.83 -16.87 -19.31
C TRP A 424 -17.84 -16.59 -20.41
N THR A 425 -18.84 -17.47 -20.52
CA THR A 425 -20.14 -17.13 -21.14
C THR A 425 -21.12 -16.64 -20.07
N THR A 426 -21.14 -17.28 -18.90
CA THR A 426 -21.85 -16.88 -17.68
C THR A 426 -21.20 -17.57 -16.49
N SER A 427 -21.12 -16.89 -15.34
CA SER A 427 -20.58 -17.47 -14.10
C SER A 427 -21.33 -16.92 -12.88
N THR A 428 -21.21 -17.62 -11.75
CA THR A 428 -21.74 -17.20 -10.45
C THR A 428 -20.59 -17.07 -9.47
N ILE A 429 -20.55 -15.96 -8.74
CA ILE A 429 -19.55 -15.71 -7.70
C ILE A 429 -20.26 -15.47 -6.37
N THR A 430 -19.68 -15.97 -5.30
CA THR A 430 -20.18 -15.77 -3.93
C THR A 430 -19.37 -14.67 -3.27
N LEU A 431 -20.03 -13.57 -2.92
CA LEU A 431 -19.41 -12.46 -2.19
C LEU A 431 -19.71 -12.59 -0.69
N LYS A 432 -18.69 -12.88 0.11
CA LYS A 432 -18.79 -12.91 1.57
C LYS A 432 -18.81 -11.48 2.13
N ALA A 433 -19.39 -11.29 3.31
CA ALA A 433 -19.35 -9.99 3.99
C ALA A 433 -17.89 -9.60 4.24
N VAL A 434 -17.48 -8.40 3.83
CA VAL A 434 -16.08 -7.95 3.91
C VAL A 434 -15.63 -7.80 5.36
N GLU A 435 -16.56 -7.49 6.27
CA GLU A 435 -16.31 -7.31 7.69
C GLU A 435 -15.92 -8.61 8.39
N THR A 436 -16.19 -9.77 7.78
CA THR A 436 -15.85 -11.09 8.35
C THR A 436 -14.89 -11.90 7.48
N SER A 437 -14.96 -11.74 6.16
CA SER A 437 -14.09 -12.46 5.23
C SER A 437 -12.79 -11.74 4.91
N HIS A 438 -12.77 -10.41 5.05
CA HIS A 438 -11.65 -9.56 4.68
C HIS A 438 -11.18 -9.84 3.25
N GLU A 439 -12.13 -10.09 2.36
CA GLU A 439 -11.90 -10.45 0.98
C GLU A 439 -12.65 -9.48 0.07
N VAL A 440 -12.03 -9.09 -1.04
CA VAL A 440 -12.69 -8.39 -2.15
C VAL A 440 -12.53 -9.22 -3.41
N THR A 441 -13.59 -9.29 -4.23
CA THR A 441 -13.51 -10.01 -5.50
C THR A 441 -13.15 -9.06 -6.62
N ILE A 442 -12.09 -9.37 -7.36
CA ILE A 442 -11.68 -8.61 -8.54
C ILE A 442 -12.08 -9.38 -9.78
N ILE A 443 -13.05 -8.84 -10.52
CA ILE A 443 -13.42 -9.37 -11.82
C ILE A 443 -12.67 -8.58 -12.89
N TYR A 444 -11.90 -9.25 -13.74
CA TYR A 444 -11.20 -8.57 -14.83
C TYR A 444 -11.13 -9.43 -16.09
N ASP A 445 -10.86 -8.78 -17.23
CA ASP A 445 -10.56 -9.44 -18.49
C ASP A 445 -9.04 -9.40 -18.74
N PRO A 446 -8.32 -10.53 -18.64
CA PRO A 446 -6.88 -10.58 -18.90
C PRO A 446 -6.48 -10.04 -20.29
N ALA A 447 -7.38 -10.09 -21.28
CA ALA A 447 -7.12 -9.54 -22.61
C ALA A 447 -7.15 -8.00 -22.61
N ARG A 448 -7.90 -7.38 -21.70
CA ARG A 448 -7.98 -5.91 -21.52
C ARG A 448 -7.03 -5.39 -20.43
N GLY A 449 -6.38 -6.29 -19.70
CA GLY A 449 -5.37 -5.96 -18.70
C GLY A 449 -5.95 -5.14 -17.55
N ASN A 450 -5.23 -4.11 -17.11
CA ASN A 450 -5.64 -3.24 -16.01
C ASN A 450 -6.60 -2.10 -16.41
N LYS A 451 -7.07 -2.08 -17.66
CA LYS A 451 -7.95 -1.02 -18.17
C LYS A 451 -9.41 -1.24 -17.80
N GLU A 452 -9.81 -2.48 -17.56
CA GLU A 452 -11.19 -2.85 -17.27
C GLU A 452 -11.25 -3.93 -16.21
N TYR A 453 -11.67 -3.54 -15.02
CA TYR A 453 -11.92 -4.44 -13.90
C TYR A 453 -13.02 -3.88 -13.00
N PHE A 454 -13.61 -4.77 -12.22
CA PHE A 454 -14.51 -4.43 -11.12
C PHE A 454 -13.89 -4.90 -9.81
N ILE A 455 -13.93 -4.07 -8.78
CA ILE A 455 -13.67 -4.51 -7.41
C ILE A 455 -15.02 -4.61 -6.73
N LEU A 456 -15.36 -5.82 -6.30
CA LEU A 456 -16.63 -6.13 -5.67
C LEU A 456 -16.40 -6.40 -4.19
N GLU A 457 -17.19 -5.73 -3.37
CA GLU A 457 -17.18 -5.84 -1.93
C GLU A 457 -18.63 -6.00 -1.46
N ASN A 458 -18.88 -6.94 -0.57
CA ASN A 458 -20.20 -7.10 0.05
C ASN A 458 -20.13 -6.57 1.48
N ARG A 459 -20.80 -5.45 1.75
CA ARG A 459 -20.88 -4.82 3.08
C ARG A 459 -22.13 -5.20 3.86
N TRP A 460 -22.86 -6.19 3.36
CA TRP A 460 -24.04 -6.70 4.02
C TRP A 460 -23.63 -7.77 5.01
N SER A 461 -23.63 -7.45 6.30
CA SER A 461 -23.30 -8.38 7.40
C SER A 461 -24.32 -9.50 7.61
N GLY A 462 -25.36 -9.59 6.77
CA GLY A 462 -26.45 -10.55 6.90
C GLY A 462 -27.62 -10.01 7.71
N PRO A 463 -28.64 -10.84 8.00
CA PRO A 463 -29.65 -10.52 9.00
C PRO A 463 -29.00 -10.60 10.38
N GLY A 464 -28.24 -9.57 10.77
CA GLY A 464 -27.78 -9.43 12.15
C GLY A 464 -28.97 -9.39 13.12
N PRO A 465 -28.79 -9.74 14.41
CA PRO A 465 -29.83 -9.57 15.40
C PRO A 465 -30.32 -8.12 15.34
N ARG A 466 -31.64 -7.93 15.16
CA ARG A 466 -32.26 -6.59 15.16
C ARG A 466 -31.82 -5.86 16.42
N ARG A 467 -30.88 -4.92 16.30
CA ARG A 467 -30.74 -3.86 17.29
C ARG A 467 -32.05 -3.07 17.24
N THR A 468 -32.90 -3.26 18.23
CA THR A 468 -34.14 -2.51 18.49
C THR A 468 -33.80 -1.09 18.93
N THR A 469 -33.04 -0.36 18.13
CA THR A 469 -32.86 1.08 18.31
C THR A 469 -33.83 1.79 17.37
N THR A 470 -34.77 2.52 17.96
CA THR A 470 -35.87 3.31 17.35
C THR A 470 -35.40 4.48 16.48
N ARG A 471 -34.27 4.38 15.78
CA ARG A 471 -33.81 5.45 14.89
C ARG A 471 -34.64 5.52 13.60
N PRO A 472 -34.95 6.73 13.08
CA PRO A 472 -35.39 6.90 11.71
C PRO A 472 -34.28 6.38 10.78
N LYS A 473 -34.64 5.46 9.88
CA LYS A 473 -33.72 4.94 8.88
C LYS A 473 -33.18 6.10 8.04
N PRO A 474 -31.85 6.26 7.86
CA PRO A 474 -31.35 7.02 6.74
C PRO A 474 -31.84 6.35 5.44
N ARG A 475 -32.19 7.15 4.43
CA ARG A 475 -32.73 6.72 3.13
C ARG A 475 -31.71 5.99 2.24
N ALA A 476 -30.76 5.27 2.82
CA ALA A 476 -29.97 4.28 2.09
C ALA A 476 -30.79 2.97 2.06
N PRO A 477 -31.11 2.39 0.89
CA PRO A 477 -31.98 1.23 0.80
C PRO A 477 -31.25 -0.04 1.26
N CYS A 478 -31.21 -0.26 2.57
CA CYS A 478 -30.87 -1.56 3.15
C CYS A 478 -32.14 -2.44 3.21
N TRP A 479 -32.29 -3.31 2.21
CA TRP A 479 -33.45 -4.20 2.04
C TRP A 479 -33.38 -5.45 2.95
N SER A 480 -34.34 -5.59 3.86
CA SER A 480 -34.45 -6.72 4.80
C SER A 480 -34.82 -8.05 4.12
N GLY A 481 -34.10 -9.13 4.44
CA GLY A 481 -34.49 -10.50 4.08
C GLY A 481 -33.45 -11.53 4.56
N THR A 482 -33.94 -12.62 5.14
CA THR A 482 -33.20 -13.75 5.74
C THR A 482 -32.82 -14.81 4.71
N SER A 483 -31.55 -14.86 4.30
CA SER A 483 -30.82 -16.04 3.79
C SER A 483 -29.44 -15.60 3.24
N SER A 484 -28.50 -16.54 3.14
CA SER A 484 -27.28 -16.38 2.33
C SER A 484 -27.69 -16.00 0.91
N ARG A 485 -27.27 -14.81 0.45
CA ARG A 485 -27.64 -14.32 -0.88
C ARG A 485 -26.58 -14.76 -1.88
N THR A 486 -27.02 -15.48 -2.91
CA THR A 486 -26.23 -15.71 -4.12
C THR A 486 -26.47 -14.53 -5.05
N TRP A 487 -25.39 -13.81 -5.41
CA TRP A 487 -25.47 -12.72 -6.37
C TRP A 487 -25.20 -13.27 -7.77
N ARG A 488 -26.15 -13.11 -8.70
CA ARG A 488 -25.89 -13.40 -10.12
C ARG A 488 -25.57 -12.11 -10.85
N CYS A 489 -24.30 -11.95 -11.20
CA CYS A 489 -23.86 -10.92 -12.13
C CYS A 489 -23.92 -11.50 -13.55
N ARG A 490 -24.81 -10.99 -14.39
CA ARG A 490 -24.78 -11.29 -15.83
C ARG A 490 -23.95 -10.22 -16.52
N ILE A 491 -22.70 -10.54 -16.82
CA ILE A 491 -21.86 -9.70 -17.68
C ILE A 491 -22.15 -10.14 -19.12
N SER A 492 -23.01 -9.42 -19.84
CA SER A 492 -23.20 -9.69 -21.26
C SER A 492 -22.17 -8.89 -22.07
N SER A 493 -21.16 -9.57 -22.60
CA SER A 493 -20.28 -9.00 -23.63
C SER A 493 -21.03 -8.99 -24.97
N ARG A 494 -22.03 -8.10 -25.14
CA ARG A 494 -22.49 -7.80 -26.49
C ARG A 494 -21.32 -7.09 -27.19
N ARG A 495 -20.68 -7.77 -28.16
CA ARG A 495 -19.82 -7.08 -29.12
C ARG A 495 -20.66 -5.94 -29.70
N PRO A 496 -20.23 -4.67 -29.59
CA PRO A 496 -20.90 -3.62 -30.34
C PRO A 496 -20.71 -3.96 -31.81
N GLU A 497 -21.80 -4.23 -32.51
CA GLU A 497 -21.80 -4.22 -33.98
C GLU A 497 -21.22 -2.89 -34.42
N ALA A 498 -20.24 -2.95 -35.34
CA ALA A 498 -19.50 -1.80 -35.80
C ALA A 498 -20.44 -0.77 -36.43
N ARG A 499 -20.82 0.26 -35.65
CA ARG A 499 -21.27 1.53 -36.22
C ARG A 499 -20.04 2.33 -36.57
N THR A 500 -19.80 2.45 -37.87
CA THR A 500 -18.85 3.37 -38.47
C THR A 500 -19.23 4.82 -38.12
N SER A 501 -18.51 5.42 -37.18
CA SER A 501 -18.49 6.88 -37.01
C SER A 501 -17.07 7.32 -36.61
N PRO A 502 -16.53 8.40 -37.19
CA PRO A 502 -15.12 8.73 -37.05
C PRO A 502 -14.82 9.53 -35.77
N ALA A 503 -13.69 9.18 -35.16
CA ALA A 503 -12.82 9.99 -34.29
C ALA A 503 -13.48 10.81 -33.15
N GLU A 504 -13.54 10.22 -31.95
CA GLU A 504 -13.53 10.99 -30.71
C GLU A 504 -12.58 10.37 -29.67
N THR A 505 -12.00 11.28 -28.89
CA THR A 505 -10.82 11.20 -28.02
C THR A 505 -10.83 10.09 -26.96
N GLY A 506 -9.64 9.52 -26.71
CA GLY A 506 -9.38 8.33 -25.88
C GLY A 506 -9.58 8.48 -24.37
N ALA A 507 -10.80 8.82 -23.93
CA ALA A 507 -11.21 8.62 -22.55
C ALA A 507 -11.63 7.15 -22.30
N PRO A 508 -11.31 6.54 -21.14
CA PRO A 508 -11.79 5.21 -20.79
C PRO A 508 -13.32 5.20 -20.69
N ARG A 509 -13.96 4.26 -21.41
CA ARG A 509 -15.40 4.05 -21.34
C ARG A 509 -15.75 3.33 -20.03
N VAL A 510 -16.55 3.97 -19.18
CA VAL A 510 -17.10 3.35 -17.96
C VAL A 510 -18.28 2.47 -18.35
N CYS A 511 -18.13 1.15 -18.23
CA CYS A 511 -19.25 0.21 -18.35
C CYS A 511 -20.06 0.22 -17.04
N VAL A 512 -21.26 0.79 -17.08
CA VAL A 512 -22.22 0.69 -15.98
C VAL A 512 -22.84 -0.71 -15.99
N LEU A 513 -22.69 -1.43 -14.88
CA LEU A 513 -23.34 -2.73 -14.67
C LEU A 513 -24.86 -2.50 -14.61
N SER A 514 -25.58 -2.85 -15.68
CA SER A 514 -26.98 -2.44 -15.85
C SER A 514 -27.97 -3.20 -14.95
N THR A 515 -27.61 -4.39 -14.44
CA THR A 515 -28.49 -5.19 -13.56
C THR A 515 -27.70 -6.21 -12.74
N CYS A 516 -27.70 -6.08 -11.42
CA CYS A 516 -27.43 -7.17 -10.48
C CYS A 516 -28.79 -7.73 -10.01
N SER A 517 -29.19 -8.90 -10.47
CA SER A 517 -30.43 -9.54 -10.03
C SER A 517 -30.15 -10.50 -8.88
N VAL A 518 -30.79 -10.25 -7.73
CA VAL A 518 -30.82 -11.19 -6.59
C VAL A 518 -31.83 -12.29 -6.91
N LEU A 519 -31.35 -13.50 -7.18
CA LEU A 519 -32.22 -14.67 -7.30
C LEU A 519 -32.42 -15.28 -5.91
N ARG A 520 -33.67 -15.27 -5.43
CA ARG A 520 -34.08 -16.07 -4.29
C ARG A 520 -34.27 -17.51 -4.75
N THR A 521 -33.43 -18.41 -4.27
CA THR A 521 -33.77 -19.84 -4.26
C THR A 521 -34.63 -20.09 -3.03
N ALA A 522 -35.90 -20.46 -3.23
CA ALA A 522 -36.73 -20.97 -2.16
C ALA A 522 -36.11 -22.28 -1.63
N PRO A 523 -36.16 -22.56 -0.31
CA PRO A 523 -35.80 -23.88 0.18
C PRO A 523 -36.78 -24.90 -0.42
N SER A 524 -36.24 -25.97 -0.99
CA SER A 524 -37.02 -27.18 -1.23
C SER A 524 -37.51 -27.70 0.12
N HIS A 525 -38.82 -27.78 0.29
CA HIS A 525 -39.45 -28.51 1.40
C HIS A 525 -39.16 -30.00 1.30
#